data_AF-A0AA35UPE1-F1
#
_entry.id   AF-A0AA35UPE1-F1
#
_cell.length_a   1.000
_cell.length_b   1.000
_cell.length_c   1.000
_cell.angle_alpha   90.00
_cell.angle_beta   90.00
_cell.angle_gamma   90.00
#
_symmetry.space_group_name_H-M   'P 1'
#
loop_
_entity.id
_entity.type
_entity.pdbx_description
1 polymer ?
#
loop_
_entity_poly.entity_id
_entity_poly.type
_entity_poly.pdbx_seq_one_letter_code
_entity_poly.pdbx_strand_id
1 'polypeptide(L)'
;MLEFASRRSKGLCHIFLAMLFMAGCGLTPRSACAQTRGNPVLDVEGYWLAQDHDGVFLIGHCGGELCGKLVGMQYEGEMPKDVNGRPQCGLMMLTGFRAEEHGHWGGHILDPQTGKVYDSKIWSPQPDVLKLRGYILGITLFGETQTWTRYRGTIGEACKMPA
;
A
#
# COMPACT_ATOMS: atom_id res chain seq x y z
N MET A 1 26.52 -35.48 2.17
CA MET A 1 26.92 -34.26 2.90
C MET A 1 26.08 -34.20 4.16
N LEU A 2 26.47 -35.02 5.14
CA LEU A 2 25.86 -35.21 6.45
C LEU A 2 27.00 -35.11 7.48
N GLU A 3 26.62 -34.90 8.73
CA GLU A 3 27.42 -34.90 9.98
C GLU A 3 27.61 -33.51 10.59
N PHE A 4 26.69 -33.12 11.47
CA PHE A 4 26.57 -33.48 12.89
C PHE A 4 27.58 -32.79 13.80
N ALA A 5 26.99 -31.96 14.66
CA ALA A 5 27.61 -31.09 15.62
C ALA A 5 28.36 -31.85 16.71
N SER A 6 29.56 -31.36 17.02
CA SER A 6 30.41 -31.76 18.13
C SER A 6 29.78 -31.38 19.48
N ARG A 7 29.52 -32.39 20.31
CA ARG A 7 28.96 -32.31 21.66
C ARG A 7 30.11 -32.12 22.66
N ARG A 8 30.15 -30.98 23.38
CA ARG A 8 31.14 -30.74 24.44
C ARG A 8 30.70 -31.33 25.79
N SER A 9 31.56 -32.21 26.28
CA SER A 9 32.05 -32.47 27.65
C SER A 9 31.11 -32.45 28.86
N LYS A 10 31.18 -33.55 29.60
CA LYS A 10 30.47 -33.93 30.83
C LYS A 10 30.96 -33.11 32.03
N GLY A 11 30.02 -32.47 32.74
CA GLY A 11 30.23 -31.87 34.06
C GLY A 11 29.48 -32.68 35.12
N LEU A 12 30.17 -32.91 36.23
CA LEU A 12 29.99 -33.95 37.24
C LEU A 12 28.75 -33.71 38.15
N CYS A 13 28.00 -34.78 38.40
CA CYS A 13 26.90 -34.84 39.37
C CYS A 13 27.48 -35.00 40.77
N HIS A 14 27.30 -34.01 41.65
CA HIS A 14 27.42 -34.21 43.09
C HIS A 14 26.20 -33.63 43.81
N ILE A 15 25.52 -34.55 44.46
CA ILE A 15 24.39 -34.40 45.38
C ILE A 15 24.88 -33.61 46.61
N PHE A 16 24.22 -32.51 46.95
CA PHE A 16 24.24 -31.96 48.31
C PHE A 16 22.81 -31.67 48.78
N LEU A 17 22.55 -32.20 49.98
CA LEU A 17 21.29 -32.32 50.69
C LEU A 17 20.86 -30.97 51.30
N ALA A 18 19.55 -30.71 51.20
CA ALA A 18 18.67 -29.78 51.92
C ALA A 18 19.25 -28.75 52.93
N MET A 19 18.80 -27.49 52.81
CA MET A 19 18.43 -26.67 53.97
C MET A 19 17.40 -25.57 53.60
N LEU A 20 16.45 -25.39 54.52
CA LEU A 20 15.22 -24.60 54.48
C LEU A 20 15.49 -23.08 54.66
N PHE A 21 14.48 -22.27 54.33
CA PHE A 21 14.28 -20.84 54.69
C PHE A 21 15.07 -19.78 53.89
N MET A 22 14.37 -19.08 52.99
CA MET A 22 14.05 -17.65 53.16
C MET A 22 13.02 -17.23 52.10
N ALA A 23 11.96 -16.57 52.55
CA ALA A 23 10.98 -15.90 51.70
C ALA A 23 11.67 -14.79 50.89
N GLY A 24 12.04 -15.11 49.65
CA GLY A 24 12.59 -14.16 48.69
C GLY A 24 11.58 -13.89 47.59
N CYS A 25 11.15 -12.63 47.48
CA CYS A 25 10.29 -12.10 46.42
C CYS A 25 10.77 -12.59 45.04
N GLY A 26 10.08 -13.58 44.48
CA GLY A 26 10.40 -14.13 43.16
C GLY A 26 10.01 -13.15 42.07
N LEU A 27 10.95 -12.33 41.64
CA LEU A 27 10.86 -11.58 40.38
C LEU A 27 10.89 -12.60 39.23
N THR A 28 9.71 -12.98 38.72
CA THR A 28 9.62 -13.74 37.48
C THR A 28 10.16 -12.86 36.33
N PRO A 29 11.13 -13.30 35.53
CA PRO A 29 11.49 -12.59 34.32
C PRO A 29 10.30 -12.69 33.36
N ARG A 30 9.53 -11.60 33.25
CA ARG A 30 8.49 -11.45 32.24
C ARG A 30 9.22 -11.26 30.91
N SER A 31 9.28 -12.31 30.08
CA SER A 31 9.69 -12.19 28.69
C SER A 31 8.78 -11.17 28.00
N ALA A 32 9.25 -9.94 27.87
CA ALA A 32 8.63 -8.94 27.03
C ALA A 32 9.00 -9.28 25.59
N CYS A 33 8.08 -9.88 24.83
CA CYS A 33 8.18 -9.85 23.39
C CYS A 33 8.14 -8.38 22.97
N ALA A 34 9.27 -7.86 22.49
CA ALA A 34 9.30 -6.58 21.81
C ALA A 34 8.34 -6.67 20.62
N GLN A 35 7.16 -6.08 20.75
CA GLN A 35 6.28 -5.85 19.62
C GLN A 35 6.96 -4.76 18.80
N THR A 36 7.60 -5.14 17.71
CA THR A 36 8.00 -4.19 16.67
C THR A 36 6.71 -3.52 16.20
N ARG A 37 6.40 -2.33 16.72
CA ARG A 37 5.44 -1.44 16.10
C ARG A 37 6.10 -0.98 14.81
N GLY A 38 6.06 -1.82 13.78
CA GLY A 38 6.21 -1.33 12.43
C GLY A 38 5.17 -0.22 12.24
N ASN A 39 5.56 0.89 11.64
CA ASN A 39 4.56 1.85 11.16
C ASN A 39 3.57 1.05 10.30
N PRO A 40 2.25 1.16 10.55
CA PRO A 40 1.30 0.49 9.69
C PRO A 40 1.56 0.99 8.27
N VAL A 41 1.91 0.08 7.36
CA VAL A 41 1.87 0.38 5.93
C VAL A 41 0.41 0.64 5.65
N LEU A 42 0.08 1.90 5.44
CA LEU A 42 -1.30 2.32 5.22
C LEU A 42 -1.76 1.79 3.87
N ASP A 43 -2.97 1.23 3.86
CA ASP A 43 -3.51 0.51 2.72
C ASP A 43 -3.79 1.46 1.55
N VAL A 44 -3.03 1.28 0.47
CA VAL A 44 -3.18 2.02 -0.80
C VAL A 44 -4.29 1.43 -1.68
N GLU A 45 -4.82 0.26 -1.34
CA GLU A 45 -5.88 -0.40 -2.11
C GLU A 45 -7.28 0.18 -1.82
N GLY A 46 -8.19 -0.11 -2.74
CA GLY A 46 -9.60 0.27 -2.66
C GLY A 46 -9.96 1.47 -3.52
N TYR A 47 -11.05 2.13 -3.15
CA TYR A 47 -11.68 3.20 -3.93
C TYR A 47 -11.19 4.58 -3.47
N TRP A 48 -10.74 5.39 -4.42
CA TRP A 48 -10.14 6.70 -4.16
C TRP A 48 -10.75 7.76 -5.06
N LEU A 49 -11.26 8.84 -4.47
CA LEU A 49 -11.74 10.03 -5.16
C LEU A 49 -10.58 10.98 -5.44
N ALA A 50 -10.38 11.33 -6.71
CA ALA A 50 -9.36 12.28 -7.14
C ALA A 50 -9.62 13.69 -6.57
N GLN A 51 -8.56 14.51 -6.49
CA GLN A 51 -8.60 15.82 -5.83
C GLN A 51 -9.65 16.77 -6.42
N ASP A 52 -9.84 16.75 -7.73
CA ASP A 52 -10.81 17.59 -8.43
C ASP A 52 -12.24 17.02 -8.39
N HIS A 53 -12.44 15.93 -7.64
CA HIS A 53 -13.71 15.23 -7.42
C HIS A 53 -14.41 14.72 -8.69
N ASP A 54 -13.68 14.62 -9.79
CA ASP A 54 -14.17 14.25 -11.11
C ASP A 54 -14.05 12.75 -11.41
N GLY A 55 -13.20 12.03 -10.68
CA GLY A 55 -12.94 10.60 -10.90
C GLY A 55 -12.76 9.78 -9.62
N VAL A 56 -13.22 8.53 -9.65
CA VAL A 56 -12.98 7.51 -8.62
C VAL A 56 -12.14 6.39 -9.24
N PHE A 57 -11.04 6.07 -8.59
CA PHE A 57 -10.13 5.00 -8.99
C PHE A 57 -10.24 3.81 -8.05
N LEU A 58 -10.35 2.60 -8.61
CA LEU A 58 -10.17 1.36 -7.87
C LEU A 58 -8.72 0.93 -8.02
N ILE A 59 -7.96 0.94 -6.92
CA ILE A 59 -6.58 0.47 -6.85
C ILE A 59 -6.56 -0.92 -6.22
N GLY A 60 -5.79 -1.83 -6.81
CA GLY A 60 -5.59 -3.18 -6.28
C GLY A 60 -4.49 -3.92 -7.02
N HIS A 61 -4.28 -5.18 -6.64
CA HIS A 61 -3.25 -6.03 -7.26
C HIS A 61 -3.63 -6.51 -8.66
N CYS A 62 -2.67 -6.44 -9.57
CA CYS A 62 -2.65 -7.17 -10.85
C CYS A 62 -1.38 -7.99 -10.95
N GLY A 63 -1.41 -9.16 -10.31
CA GLY A 63 -0.23 -10.00 -10.14
C GLY A 63 0.67 -9.47 -9.02
N GLY A 64 1.97 -9.33 -9.30
CA GLY A 64 2.96 -8.86 -8.33
C GLY A 64 3.06 -7.33 -8.21
N GLU A 65 2.23 -6.59 -8.92
CA GLU A 65 2.21 -5.13 -8.97
C GLU A 65 0.83 -4.61 -8.54
N LEU A 66 0.77 -3.32 -8.22
CA LEU A 66 -0.48 -2.59 -8.12
C LEU A 66 -0.84 -1.94 -9.47
N CYS A 67 -2.14 -1.79 -9.68
CA CYS A 67 -2.70 -1.02 -10.77
C CYS A 67 -4.03 -0.43 -10.36
N GLY A 68 -4.58 0.41 -11.22
CA GLY A 68 -5.82 1.10 -10.93
C GLY A 68 -6.60 1.49 -12.18
N LYS A 69 -7.91 1.40 -12.04
CA LYS A 69 -8.89 1.68 -13.09
C LYS A 69 -9.77 2.85 -12.67
N LEU A 70 -10.16 3.68 -13.64
CA LEU A 70 -11.22 4.65 -13.44
C LEU A 70 -12.56 3.92 -13.37
N VAL A 71 -13.24 3.97 -12.23
CA VAL A 71 -14.48 3.24 -11.95
C VAL A 71 -15.65 4.16 -11.64
N GLY A 72 -15.43 5.45 -11.39
CA GLY A 72 -16.49 6.43 -11.20
C GLY A 72 -16.07 7.76 -11.82
N MET A 73 -17.01 8.51 -12.39
CA MET A 73 -16.77 9.83 -12.94
C MET A 73 -18.05 10.65 -13.04
N GLN A 74 -17.92 11.97 -12.97
CA GLN A 74 -19.02 12.90 -13.23
C GLN A 74 -19.00 13.30 -14.70
N TYR A 75 -20.10 13.09 -15.42
CA TYR A 75 -20.23 13.51 -16.82
C TYR A 75 -21.70 13.64 -17.24
N GLU A 76 -21.94 14.49 -18.22
CA GLU A 76 -23.24 14.70 -18.85
C GLU A 76 -23.21 14.30 -20.32
N GLY A 77 -24.35 13.80 -20.82
CA GLY A 77 -24.46 13.31 -22.19
C GLY A 77 -23.77 11.97 -22.43
N GLU A 78 -22.94 11.89 -23.46
CA GLU A 78 -22.29 10.65 -23.87
C GLU A 78 -21.14 10.24 -22.96
N MET A 79 -20.89 8.93 -22.87
CA MET A 79 -19.75 8.35 -22.15
C MET A 79 -18.43 8.97 -22.64
N PRO A 80 -17.61 9.57 -21.74
CA PRO A 80 -16.29 10.05 -22.08
C PRO A 80 -15.42 8.93 -22.66
N LYS A 81 -14.69 9.27 -23.72
CA LYS A 81 -13.77 8.36 -24.40
C LYS A 81 -12.33 8.83 -24.24
N ASP A 82 -11.39 7.90 -24.29
CA ASP A 82 -9.96 8.21 -24.37
C ASP A 82 -9.61 8.73 -25.78
N VAL A 83 -8.35 9.13 -25.97
CA VAL A 83 -7.79 9.62 -27.24
C VAL A 83 -7.96 8.62 -28.40
N ASN A 84 -8.19 7.33 -28.11
CA ASN A 84 -8.40 6.27 -29.11
C ASN A 84 -9.89 5.88 -29.27
N GLY A 85 -10.81 6.62 -28.67
CA GLY A 85 -12.24 6.37 -28.76
C GLY A 85 -12.77 5.25 -27.84
N ARG A 86 -11.95 4.73 -26.92
CA ARG A 86 -12.36 3.70 -25.95
C ARG A 86 -13.09 4.34 -24.77
N PRO A 87 -14.15 3.73 -24.20
CA PRO A 87 -14.79 4.25 -22.99
C PRO A 87 -13.78 4.45 -21.85
N GLN A 88 -13.86 5.58 -21.15
CA GLN A 88 -13.01 5.82 -19.98
C GLN A 88 -13.46 5.01 -18.75
N CYS A 89 -14.74 4.63 -18.68
CA CYS A 89 -15.23 3.73 -17.64
C CYS A 89 -14.51 2.37 -17.70
N GLY A 90 -13.84 2.01 -16.61
CA GLY A 90 -13.02 0.80 -16.49
C GLY A 90 -11.63 0.90 -17.11
N LEU A 91 -11.23 2.06 -17.66
CA LEU A 91 -9.93 2.25 -18.29
C LEU A 91 -8.81 2.07 -17.26
N MET A 92 -7.83 1.23 -17.60
CA MET A 92 -6.63 1.05 -16.79
C MET A 92 -5.73 2.28 -16.96
N MET A 93 -5.58 3.05 -15.88
CA MET A 93 -4.86 4.31 -15.91
C MET A 93 -3.63 4.30 -15.00
N LEU A 94 -3.65 3.50 -13.93
CA LEU A 94 -2.49 3.31 -13.05
C LEU A 94 -1.88 1.94 -13.34
N THR A 95 -0.60 1.88 -13.69
CA THR A 95 0.06 0.64 -14.14
C THR A 95 1.48 0.52 -13.61
N GLY A 96 1.97 -0.72 -13.44
CA GLY A 96 3.37 -0.99 -13.12
C GLY A 96 3.80 -0.58 -11.72
N PHE A 97 2.87 -0.39 -10.78
CA PHE A 97 3.21 0.09 -9.44
C PHE A 97 3.91 -1.00 -8.64
N ARG A 98 5.17 -0.78 -8.31
CA ARG A 98 6.01 -1.67 -7.49
C ARG A 98 6.34 -1.02 -6.16
N ALA A 99 6.42 -1.83 -5.11
CA ALA A 99 6.79 -1.36 -3.79
C ALA A 99 8.20 -0.73 -3.82
N GLU A 100 8.31 0.43 -3.20
CA GLU A 100 9.55 1.14 -2.94
C GLU A 100 9.77 1.29 -1.44
N GLU A 101 10.81 2.02 -1.06
CA GLU A 101 11.09 2.34 0.33
C GLU A 101 9.98 3.20 0.96
N HIS A 102 9.91 3.20 2.30
CA HIS A 102 9.00 4.04 3.09
C HIS A 102 7.50 3.85 2.79
N GLY A 103 7.11 2.72 2.20
CA GLY A 103 5.70 2.44 1.88
C GLY A 103 5.19 3.19 0.64
N HIS A 104 6.09 3.70 -0.19
CA HIS A 104 5.76 4.26 -1.49
C HIS A 104 5.64 3.15 -2.54
N TRP A 105 4.92 3.45 -3.61
CA TRP A 105 4.86 2.62 -4.81
C TRP A 105 5.15 3.48 -6.04
N GLY A 106 6.02 3.00 -6.92
CA GLY A 106 6.39 3.67 -8.16
C GLY A 106 5.88 2.93 -9.37
N GLY A 107 5.30 3.66 -10.33
CA GLY A 107 4.70 3.12 -11.56
C GLY A 107 4.39 4.24 -12.54
N HIS A 108 3.28 4.11 -13.27
CA HIS A 108 2.89 5.05 -14.31
C HIS A 108 1.41 5.42 -14.27
N ILE A 109 1.10 6.66 -14.66
CA ILE A 109 -0.26 7.15 -14.86
C ILE A 109 -0.50 7.54 -16.32
N LEU A 110 -1.58 7.04 -16.92
CA LEU A 110 -2.08 7.42 -18.24
C LEU A 110 -3.01 8.62 -18.13
N ASP A 111 -2.79 9.65 -18.94
CA ASP A 111 -3.77 10.70 -19.22
C ASP A 111 -4.66 10.23 -20.38
N PRO A 112 -5.98 10.06 -20.18
CA PRO A 112 -6.86 9.50 -21.19
C PRO A 112 -7.17 10.51 -22.31
N GLN A 113 -7.03 11.81 -22.06
CA GLN A 113 -7.32 12.86 -23.05
C GLN A 113 -6.18 13.00 -24.06
N THR A 114 -4.93 12.88 -23.59
CA THR A 114 -3.74 13.03 -24.44
C THR A 114 -3.10 11.71 -24.84
N GLY A 115 -3.41 10.61 -24.15
CA GLY A 115 -2.75 9.31 -24.31
C GLY A 115 -1.33 9.25 -23.74
N LYS A 116 -0.87 10.33 -23.09
CA LYS A 116 0.48 10.39 -22.51
C LYS A 116 0.56 9.58 -21.23
N VAL A 117 1.71 8.95 -21.02
CA VAL A 117 2.01 8.18 -19.82
C VAL A 117 3.12 8.90 -19.06
N TYR A 118 2.89 9.13 -17.78
CA TYR A 118 3.81 9.82 -16.89
C TYR A 118 4.31 8.87 -15.81
N ASP A 119 5.54 9.08 -15.35
CA ASP A 119 6.03 8.42 -14.14
C ASP A 119 5.20 8.89 -12.95
N SER A 120 4.89 7.97 -12.05
CA SER A 120 4.05 8.27 -10.91
C SER A 120 4.49 7.56 -9.64
N LYS A 121 4.22 8.20 -8.51
CA LYS A 121 4.46 7.66 -7.18
C LYS A 121 3.19 7.82 -6.35
N ILE A 122 2.75 6.75 -5.70
CA ILE A 122 1.63 6.75 -4.76
C ILE A 122 2.09 6.36 -3.35
N TRP A 123 1.48 6.97 -2.35
CA TRP A 123 1.68 6.60 -0.94
C TRP A 123 0.50 7.07 -0.10
N SER A 124 0.25 6.39 1.01
CA SER A 124 -0.77 6.83 1.98
C SER A 124 -0.07 7.38 3.23
N PRO A 125 -0.10 8.71 3.48
CA PRO A 125 0.54 9.31 4.64
C PRO A 125 -0.27 9.14 5.94
N GLN A 126 -1.59 8.95 5.83
CA GLN A 126 -2.52 8.74 6.94
C GLN A 126 -3.76 7.97 6.43
N PRO A 127 -4.55 7.36 7.32
CA PRO A 127 -5.79 6.69 6.92
C PRO A 127 -6.66 7.59 6.03
N ASP A 128 -7.28 6.98 5.03
CA ASP A 128 -8.20 7.62 4.07
C ASP A 128 -7.63 8.75 3.22
N VAL A 129 -6.30 8.91 3.21
CA VAL A 129 -5.60 9.86 2.33
C VAL A 129 -4.60 9.10 1.47
N LEU A 130 -4.66 9.33 0.16
CA LEU A 130 -3.69 8.85 -0.81
C LEU A 130 -3.07 10.06 -1.49
N LYS A 131 -1.75 10.07 -1.60
CA LYS A 131 -1.03 11.03 -2.42
C LYS A 131 -0.65 10.37 -3.72
N LEU A 132 -0.90 11.05 -4.82
CA LEU A 132 -0.44 10.66 -6.14
C LEU A 132 0.39 11.80 -6.71
N ARG A 133 1.64 11.52 -7.07
CA ARG A 133 2.50 12.47 -7.77
C ARG A 133 2.76 11.98 -9.18
N GLY A 134 2.54 12.82 -10.17
CA GLY A 134 2.97 12.60 -11.56
C GLY A 134 4.21 13.44 -11.88
N TYR A 135 5.16 12.92 -12.63
CA TYR A 135 6.34 13.65 -13.11
C TYR A 135 6.86 13.10 -14.43
N ILE A 136 7.72 13.86 -15.09
CA ILE A 136 8.28 13.53 -16.41
C ILE A 136 9.74 13.08 -16.24
N LEU A 137 10.11 11.94 -16.82
CA LEU A 137 11.49 11.45 -16.97
C LEU A 137 12.28 11.37 -15.64
N GLY A 138 11.67 10.87 -14.56
CA GLY A 138 12.38 10.74 -13.28
C GLY A 138 12.66 12.04 -12.51
N ILE A 139 12.38 13.22 -13.09
CA ILE A 139 12.63 14.52 -12.44
C ILE A 139 11.41 14.91 -11.61
N THR A 140 11.40 14.52 -10.34
CA THR A 140 10.27 14.81 -9.43
C THR A 140 10.02 16.31 -9.23
N LEU A 141 11.03 17.17 -9.43
CA LEU A 141 10.94 18.61 -9.18
C LEU A 141 9.90 19.33 -10.06
N PHE A 142 9.59 18.79 -11.24
CA PHE A 142 8.60 19.33 -12.19
C PHE A 142 7.34 18.44 -12.26
N GLY A 143 6.81 18.07 -11.10
CA GLY A 143 5.62 17.24 -10.97
C GLY A 143 4.60 17.82 -10.02
N GLU A 144 3.32 17.52 -10.27
CA GLU A 144 2.22 17.88 -9.38
C GLU A 144 1.90 16.72 -8.44
N THR A 145 1.58 17.02 -7.18
CA THR A 145 1.08 16.04 -6.22
C THR A 145 -0.38 16.33 -5.91
N GLN A 146 -1.24 15.38 -6.24
CA GLN A 146 -2.65 15.40 -5.89
C GLN A 146 -2.91 14.67 -4.58
N THR A 147 -3.95 15.11 -3.88
CA THR A 147 -4.45 14.49 -2.65
C THR A 147 -5.79 13.84 -2.92
N TRP A 148 -5.80 12.52 -2.95
CA TRP A 148 -7.01 11.72 -3.13
C TRP A 148 -7.56 11.31 -1.76
N THR A 149 -8.87 11.17 -1.70
CA THR A 149 -9.58 10.79 -0.47
C THR A 149 -10.29 9.45 -0.65
N ARG A 150 -10.44 8.68 0.42
CA ARG A 150 -11.13 7.40 0.31
C ARG A 150 -12.58 7.61 -0.11
N TYR A 151 -12.99 6.94 -1.17
CA TYR A 151 -14.35 7.02 -1.69
C TYR A 151 -15.25 5.98 -1.00
N ARG A 152 -16.42 6.44 -0.53
CA ARG A 152 -17.44 5.63 0.16
C ARG A 152 -18.84 5.79 -0.44
N GLY A 153 -18.95 6.51 -1.56
CA GLY A 153 -20.21 6.73 -2.26
C GLY A 153 -20.61 5.54 -3.13
N THR A 154 -21.69 5.71 -3.89
CA THR A 154 -22.19 4.73 -4.84
C THR A 154 -21.72 5.06 -6.25
N ILE A 155 -21.25 4.06 -6.98
CA ILE A 155 -20.94 4.14 -8.41
C ILE A 155 -22.15 3.63 -9.18
N GLY A 156 -22.72 4.45 -10.06
CA GLY A 156 -23.85 4.07 -10.91
C GLY A 156 -23.45 3.25 -12.14
N GLU A 157 -24.44 2.96 -12.98
CA GLU A 157 -24.20 2.31 -14.26
C GLU A 157 -23.23 3.13 -15.12
N ALA A 158 -22.40 2.44 -15.91
CA ALA A 158 -21.44 3.07 -16.82
C ALA A 158 -20.50 4.07 -16.10
N CYS A 159 -20.12 3.77 -14.86
CA CYS A 159 -19.27 4.60 -14.01
C CYS A 159 -19.84 6.01 -13.71
N LYS A 160 -21.12 6.29 -13.98
CA LYS A 160 -21.70 7.61 -13.65
C LYS A 160 -21.89 7.73 -12.13
N MET A 161 -21.28 8.73 -11.51
CA MET A 161 -21.53 9.05 -10.11
C MET A 161 -22.86 9.79 -9.95
N PRO A 162 -23.61 9.56 -8.86
CA PRO A 162 -24.76 10.39 -8.54
C PRO A 162 -24.30 11.82 -8.27
N ALA A 163 -25.13 12.79 -8.67
CA ALA A 163 -24.95 14.20 -8.35
C ALA A 163 -25.19 14.48 -6.85
#